data_AF-A0A2G1ZWT6-F1
#
_entry.id   AF-A0A2G1ZWT6-F1
#
_cell.length_a   1.000
_cell.length_b   1.000
_cell.length_c   1.000
_cell.angle_alpha   90.00
_cell.angle_beta   90.00
_cell.angle_gamma   90.00
#
_symmetry.space_group_name_H-M   'P 1'
#
loop_
_entity.id
_entity.type
_entity.pdbx_description
1 polymer ?
#
loop_
_entity_poly.entity_id
_entity_poly.type
_entity_poly.pdbx_seq_one_letter_code
_entity_poly.pdbx_strand_id
1 'polypeptide(L)'
;MKTKILLTALLGMAAWSFSGVATASWNTGACPGSGTAPCIETEINGNTYHFNGTGGHADIWHGRPAAEGGGDFVFEGDNVDLECALDLNCTLALSGQVKKCLDSNDEWRIGVKVTSATVSDGTFCGSVSVGGFPWYSKDPSITSHCPFEDECDNFIPYDPSATTYVGNFGSIDVSALGIGLVNDEHVENVIFTPGVGANFDFNSDFFTCDEEAGCSIDGTLTVNNATSLDIK
;
A
#
# COMPACT_ATOMS: atom_id res chain seq x y z
N MET A 1 -8.73 64.09 -0.41
CA MET A 1 -7.33 63.59 -0.33
C MET A 1 -7.31 62.38 0.59
N LYS A 2 -6.45 61.39 0.29
CA LYS A 2 -6.19 60.12 1.04
C LYS A 2 -7.11 58.96 0.60
N THR A 3 -6.66 57.78 0.18
CA THR A 3 -5.33 57.20 -0.07
C THR A 3 -5.53 56.00 -1.02
N LYS A 4 -4.64 55.81 -2.00
CA LYS A 4 -4.54 54.57 -2.78
C LYS A 4 -3.82 53.51 -1.94
N ILE A 5 -4.28 52.26 -1.94
CA ILE A 5 -3.42 51.09 -1.66
C ILE A 5 -3.79 49.99 -2.66
N LEU A 6 -2.80 49.68 -3.51
CA LEU A 6 -2.71 48.48 -4.34
C LEU A 6 -2.59 47.24 -3.45
N LEU A 7 -3.17 46.11 -3.87
CA LEU A 7 -2.55 44.78 -3.73
C LEU A 7 -3.34 43.78 -4.56
N THR A 8 -3.19 43.91 -5.88
CA THR A 8 -3.67 42.93 -6.85
C THR A 8 -2.87 41.65 -6.67
N ALA A 9 -3.62 40.57 -6.43
CA ALA A 9 -3.18 39.19 -6.34
C ALA A 9 -2.24 38.80 -7.50
N LEU A 10 -1.06 38.30 -7.15
CA LEU A 10 -0.21 37.42 -7.97
C LEU A 10 0.89 36.83 -7.07
N LEU A 11 0.45 36.14 -6.02
CA LEU A 11 1.26 35.11 -5.37
C LEU A 11 1.00 33.84 -6.17
N GLY A 12 1.91 33.53 -7.08
CA GLY A 12 1.96 32.23 -7.75
C GLY A 12 2.15 31.16 -6.68
N MET A 13 1.10 30.40 -6.40
CA MET A 13 1.20 29.15 -5.66
C MET A 13 1.86 28.12 -6.56
N ALA A 14 3.18 28.22 -6.69
CA ALA A 14 4.01 27.06 -6.92
C ALA A 14 4.21 26.38 -5.56
N ALA A 15 3.13 25.83 -5.01
CA ALA A 15 3.23 24.83 -3.95
C ALA A 15 3.71 23.55 -4.62
N TRP A 16 5.01 23.49 -4.90
CA TRP A 16 5.70 22.22 -5.00
C TRP A 16 5.67 21.67 -3.59
N SER A 17 4.59 20.97 -3.28
CA SER A 17 4.52 20.02 -2.19
C SER A 17 5.59 18.98 -2.49
N PHE A 18 6.82 19.28 -2.10
CA PHE A 18 7.77 18.25 -1.73
C PHE A 18 7.12 17.52 -0.55
N SER A 19 6.35 16.48 -0.87
CA SER A 19 6.06 15.38 0.04
C SER A 19 7.37 14.63 0.28
N GLY A 20 8.34 15.33 0.86
CA GLY A 20 9.68 14.86 1.18
C GLY A 20 9.73 14.53 2.65
N VAL A 21 9.00 13.51 3.09
CA VAL A 21 9.16 12.84 4.39
C VAL A 21 8.53 11.45 4.20
N ALA A 22 9.20 10.30 4.23
CA ALA A 22 10.42 9.91 4.92
C ALA A 22 11.35 9.12 3.97
N THR A 23 12.59 9.57 3.81
CA THR A 23 13.65 8.76 3.17
C THR A 23 14.23 7.81 4.22
N ALA A 24 13.43 6.83 4.62
CA ALA A 24 13.84 5.80 5.54
C ALA A 24 14.98 4.97 4.90
N SER A 25 16.12 4.86 5.59
CA SER A 25 17.41 4.57 4.98
C SER A 25 17.50 3.16 4.42
N TRP A 26 17.33 3.06 3.11
CA TRP A 26 17.72 1.89 2.34
C TRP A 26 19.25 1.80 2.31
N ASN A 27 19.79 0.64 2.65
CA ASN A 27 21.19 0.30 2.46
C ASN A 27 21.38 -0.26 1.05
N THR A 28 22.51 0.03 0.43
CA THR A 28 22.88 -0.56 -0.86
C THR A 28 23.38 -1.99 -0.69
N GLY A 29 23.04 -2.85 -1.65
CA GLY A 29 23.41 -4.26 -1.69
C GLY A 29 22.27 -5.17 -1.23
N ALA A 30 22.48 -6.48 -1.37
CA ALA A 30 21.54 -7.49 -0.95
C ALA A 30 21.44 -7.63 0.58
N CYS A 31 20.35 -8.22 1.04
CA CYS A 31 20.15 -8.62 2.42
C CYS A 31 21.35 -9.43 2.95
N PRO A 32 21.91 -9.07 4.12
CA PRO A 32 22.88 -9.92 4.78
C PRO A 32 22.14 -11.16 5.32
N GLY A 33 22.46 -12.34 4.80
CA GLY A 33 21.74 -13.61 5.06
C GLY A 33 21.89 -14.20 6.48
N SER A 34 21.92 -13.37 7.51
CA SER A 34 22.04 -13.80 8.90
C SER A 34 21.28 -12.87 9.84
N GLY A 35 20.02 -13.19 10.15
CA GLY A 35 19.20 -12.47 11.12
C GLY A 35 17.85 -13.17 11.33
N THR A 36 17.21 -12.93 12.47
CA THR A 36 15.80 -13.32 12.73
C THR A 36 14.81 -12.22 12.38
N ALA A 37 15.31 -11.03 12.05
CA ALA A 37 14.52 -9.89 11.65
C ALA A 37 14.26 -9.93 10.15
N PRO A 38 13.06 -9.56 9.69
CA PRO A 38 12.76 -9.50 8.26
C PRO A 38 13.70 -8.51 7.58
N CYS A 39 14.21 -8.94 6.44
CA CYS A 39 14.96 -8.14 5.52
C CYS A 39 14.13 -7.86 4.27
N ILE A 40 13.77 -6.60 4.09
CA ILE A 40 13.05 -6.17 2.90
C ILE A 40 14.07 -5.72 1.88
N GLU A 41 14.05 -6.31 0.70
CA GLU A 41 14.96 -6.02 -0.40
C GLU A 41 14.19 -5.62 -1.65
N THR A 42 14.76 -4.74 -2.46
CA THR A 42 14.19 -4.36 -3.75
C THR A 42 15.30 -4.14 -4.76
N GLU A 43 15.06 -4.55 -5.99
CA GLU A 43 15.89 -4.18 -7.13
C GLU A 43 15.19 -3.10 -7.96
N ILE A 44 15.88 -2.00 -8.23
CA ILE A 44 15.39 -0.92 -9.09
C ILE A 44 16.54 -0.51 -10.01
N ASN A 45 16.30 -0.50 -11.33
CA ASN A 45 17.30 -0.13 -12.33
C ASN A 45 18.62 -0.95 -12.24
N GLY A 46 18.52 -2.22 -11.80
CA GLY A 46 19.68 -3.10 -11.59
C GLY A 46 20.48 -2.82 -10.32
N ASN A 47 20.03 -1.89 -9.47
CA ASN A 47 20.60 -1.63 -8.16
C ASN A 47 19.76 -2.34 -7.09
N THR A 48 20.42 -3.15 -6.27
CA THR A 48 19.78 -3.77 -5.10
C THR A 48 19.90 -2.89 -3.88
N TYR A 49 18.79 -2.73 -3.18
CA TYR A 49 18.72 -2.06 -1.90
C TYR A 49 18.00 -2.95 -0.90
N HIS A 50 18.34 -2.83 0.37
CA HIS A 50 17.58 -3.46 1.44
C HIS A 50 17.40 -2.53 2.63
N PHE A 51 16.39 -2.79 3.45
CA PHE A 51 16.40 -2.33 4.82
C PHE A 51 16.28 -3.52 5.78
N ASN A 52 17.34 -3.61 6.60
CA ASN A 52 17.57 -4.46 7.77
C ASN A 52 17.94 -5.94 7.62
N GLY A 53 18.99 -6.37 8.33
CA GLY A 53 19.19 -7.74 8.83
C GLY A 53 19.70 -7.80 10.28
N THR A 54 19.63 -6.71 11.05
CA THR A 54 20.25 -6.54 12.40
C THR A 54 19.38 -5.83 13.47
N GLY A 55 18.13 -5.46 13.16
CA GLY A 55 17.17 -4.75 14.03
C GLY A 55 16.99 -3.25 13.73
N GLY A 56 17.85 -2.63 12.92
CA GLY A 56 17.72 -1.22 12.52
C GLY A 56 16.49 -0.96 11.62
N HIS A 57 15.99 0.28 11.61
CA HIS A 57 14.82 0.69 10.80
C HIS A 57 13.53 -0.09 11.09
N ALA A 58 13.39 -0.66 12.30
CA ALA A 58 12.08 -1.07 12.79
C ALA A 58 11.20 0.17 13.00
N ASP A 59 9.89 -0.04 12.96
CA ASP A 59 8.87 0.97 13.27
C ASP A 59 8.76 2.14 12.29
N ILE A 60 9.42 2.03 11.14
CA ILE A 60 9.41 3.07 10.10
C ILE A 60 8.75 2.50 8.84
N TRP A 61 7.92 3.31 8.20
CA TRP A 61 7.36 3.01 6.89
C TRP A 61 8.36 3.35 5.78
N HIS A 62 8.59 2.40 4.89
CA HIS A 62 9.49 2.51 3.74
C HIS A 62 8.70 2.41 2.44
N GLY A 63 8.78 3.46 1.63
CA GLY A 63 8.55 3.36 0.19
C GLY A 63 9.86 2.98 -0.51
N ARG A 64 10.03 3.41 -1.76
CA ARG A 64 11.23 3.19 -2.57
C ARG A 64 12.47 3.90 -2.01
N PRO A 65 13.68 3.38 -2.32
CA PRO A 65 14.93 4.05 -2.03
C PRO A 65 14.97 5.50 -2.55
N ALA A 66 15.44 6.42 -1.70
CA ALA A 66 15.60 7.84 -2.07
C ALA A 66 16.56 8.05 -3.24
N ALA A 67 17.57 7.19 -3.37
CA ALA A 67 18.52 7.17 -4.48
C ALA A 67 17.83 6.89 -5.84
N GLU A 68 16.67 6.22 -5.82
CA GLU A 68 15.87 5.85 -7.00
C GLU A 68 14.66 6.79 -7.16
N GLY A 69 14.73 8.00 -6.59
CA GLY A 69 13.67 9.01 -6.63
C GLY A 69 12.67 8.95 -5.47
N GLY A 70 12.75 7.95 -4.60
CA GLY A 70 11.89 7.82 -3.43
C GLY A 70 10.40 7.65 -3.77
N GLY A 71 9.53 8.01 -2.82
CA GLY A 71 8.09 7.82 -2.92
C GLY A 71 7.68 6.37 -2.69
N ASP A 72 6.46 6.00 -3.07
CA ASP A 72 5.87 4.70 -2.77
C ASP A 72 6.21 3.63 -3.81
N PHE A 73 6.12 2.36 -3.42
CA PHE A 73 6.02 1.28 -4.38
C PHE A 73 4.66 1.36 -5.04
N VAL A 74 4.60 1.10 -6.34
CA VAL A 74 3.35 1.10 -7.11
C VAL A 74 3.13 -0.29 -7.66
N PHE A 75 1.94 -0.82 -7.41
CA PHE A 75 1.46 -2.11 -7.89
C PHE A 75 0.30 -1.85 -8.84
N GLU A 76 0.38 -2.38 -10.06
CA GLU A 76 -0.57 -2.10 -11.13
C GLU A 76 -1.04 -3.40 -11.77
N GLY A 77 -2.32 -3.48 -12.06
CA GLY A 77 -2.97 -4.59 -12.74
C GLY A 77 -3.95 -4.05 -13.77
N ASP A 78 -3.90 -4.65 -14.96
CA ASP A 78 -4.90 -4.41 -16.00
C ASP A 78 -6.07 -5.37 -15.81
N ASN A 79 -7.28 -4.93 -16.13
CA ASN A 79 -8.50 -5.74 -16.07
C ASN A 79 -8.84 -6.22 -14.66
N VAL A 80 -8.67 -5.35 -13.65
CA VAL A 80 -9.18 -5.60 -12.30
C VAL A 80 -10.69 -5.46 -12.33
N ASP A 81 -11.37 -6.53 -11.96
CA ASP A 81 -12.82 -6.63 -11.92
C ASP A 81 -13.31 -6.14 -10.56
N LEU A 82 -14.12 -5.08 -10.59
CA LEU A 82 -14.89 -4.59 -9.46
C LEU A 82 -16.36 -4.89 -9.73
N GLU A 83 -16.88 -5.92 -9.08
CA GLU A 83 -18.28 -6.34 -9.23
C GLU A 83 -19.12 -5.74 -8.10
N CYS A 84 -19.95 -4.77 -8.43
CA CYS A 84 -20.85 -4.08 -7.50
C CYS A 84 -22.27 -4.05 -8.09
N ALA A 85 -23.06 -3.01 -7.78
CA ALA A 85 -24.23 -2.65 -8.60
C ALA A 85 -23.87 -2.28 -10.06
N LEU A 86 -22.58 -2.08 -10.35
CA LEU A 86 -21.99 -1.89 -11.67
C LEU A 86 -20.80 -2.83 -11.79
N ASP A 87 -20.70 -3.55 -12.90
CA ASP A 87 -19.53 -4.37 -13.21
C ASP A 87 -18.51 -3.49 -13.94
N LEU A 88 -17.36 -3.28 -13.32
CA LEU A 88 -16.31 -2.39 -13.80
C LEU A 88 -15.02 -3.18 -13.97
N ASN A 89 -14.52 -3.25 -15.19
CA ASN A 89 -13.21 -3.81 -15.50
C ASN A 89 -12.27 -2.64 -15.80
N CYS A 90 -11.32 -2.39 -14.90
CA CYS A 90 -10.45 -1.21 -14.94
C CYS A 90 -8.97 -1.57 -14.78
N THR A 91 -8.08 -0.70 -15.23
CA THR A 91 -6.70 -0.70 -14.73
C THR A 91 -6.69 -0.05 -13.34
N LEU A 92 -6.12 -0.73 -12.36
CA LEU A 92 -5.95 -0.25 -10.99
C LEU A 92 -4.47 -0.19 -10.64
N ALA A 93 -4.03 0.95 -10.12
CA ALA A 93 -2.70 1.11 -9.54
C ALA A 93 -2.82 1.52 -8.06
N LEU A 94 -2.26 0.72 -7.16
CA LEU A 94 -2.16 1.02 -5.73
C LEU A 94 -0.72 1.44 -5.40
N SER A 95 -0.59 2.55 -4.68
CA SER A 95 0.68 3.01 -4.13
C SER A 95 0.76 2.67 -2.65
N GLY A 96 1.92 2.18 -2.19
CA GLY A 96 2.07 1.79 -0.80
C GLY A 96 3.49 1.75 -0.27
N GLN A 97 3.56 1.51 1.03
CA GLN A 97 4.79 1.41 1.80
C GLN A 97 4.76 0.14 2.65
N VAL A 98 5.94 -0.32 3.03
CA VAL A 98 6.14 -1.49 3.88
C VAL A 98 6.83 -1.08 5.18
N LYS A 99 6.44 -1.70 6.29
CA LYS A 99 7.01 -1.52 7.61
C LYS A 99 7.30 -2.88 8.19
N LYS A 100 8.35 -2.95 9.00
CA LYS A 100 8.59 -4.07 9.89
C LYS A 100 8.68 -3.55 11.30
N CYS A 101 8.19 -4.31 12.25
CA CYS A 101 8.26 -3.95 13.66
C CYS A 101 8.13 -5.17 14.55
N LEU A 102 8.35 -4.97 15.84
CA LEU A 102 8.10 -5.98 16.86
C LEU A 102 6.69 -5.75 17.43
N ASP A 103 5.94 -6.83 17.61
CA ASP A 103 4.71 -6.80 18.40
C ASP A 103 5.00 -6.76 19.91
N SER A 104 3.95 -6.72 20.72
CA SER A 104 4.01 -6.75 22.18
C SER A 104 4.63 -8.02 22.79
N ASN A 105 4.87 -9.06 21.97
CA ASN A 105 5.54 -10.30 22.35
C ASN A 105 6.99 -10.38 21.83
N ASP A 106 7.54 -9.28 21.31
CA ASP A 106 8.86 -9.23 20.65
C ASP A 106 8.95 -10.15 19.40
N GLU A 107 7.83 -10.42 18.73
CA GLU A 107 7.80 -11.15 17.45
C GLU A 107 7.77 -10.18 16.27
N TRP A 108 8.51 -10.52 15.20
CA TRP A 108 8.58 -9.67 14.01
C TRP A 108 7.30 -9.73 13.20
N ARG A 109 6.82 -8.55 12.81
CA ARG A 109 5.63 -8.33 12.00
C ARG A 109 5.94 -7.51 10.77
N ILE A 110 5.12 -7.69 9.74
CA ILE A 110 5.21 -6.98 8.46
C ILE A 110 3.90 -6.23 8.26
N GLY A 111 4.01 -4.90 8.25
CA GLY A 111 2.94 -4.00 7.89
C GLY A 111 3.05 -3.59 6.43
N VAL A 112 1.92 -3.55 5.74
CA VAL A 112 1.75 -2.87 4.45
C VAL A 112 0.75 -1.74 4.67
N LYS A 113 1.02 -0.58 4.07
CA LYS A 113 0.00 0.45 3.97
C LYS A 113 -0.17 0.93 2.54
N VAL A 114 -1.42 1.08 2.14
CA VAL A 114 -1.78 1.71 0.86
C VAL A 114 -2.03 3.18 1.11
N THR A 115 -1.41 4.04 0.33
CA THR A 115 -1.40 5.51 0.51
C THR A 115 -2.24 6.23 -0.53
N SER A 116 -2.41 5.63 -1.70
CA SER A 116 -3.26 6.16 -2.78
C SER A 116 -3.59 5.08 -3.80
N ALA A 117 -4.62 5.34 -4.59
CA ALA A 117 -4.98 4.55 -5.76
C ALA A 117 -5.17 5.45 -6.99
N THR A 118 -4.96 4.88 -8.16
CA THR A 118 -5.37 5.44 -9.44
C THR A 118 -6.17 4.38 -10.18
N VAL A 119 -7.30 4.79 -10.76
CA VAL A 119 -8.12 3.93 -11.62
C VAL A 119 -8.17 4.57 -13.01
N SER A 120 -7.85 3.77 -14.02
CA SER A 120 -7.87 4.20 -15.42
C SER A 120 -8.45 3.10 -16.31
N ASP A 121 -8.54 3.40 -17.60
CA ASP A 121 -8.77 2.46 -18.69
C ASP A 121 -9.95 1.49 -18.53
N GLY A 122 -11.03 1.75 -19.26
CA GLY A 122 -12.24 0.95 -19.24
C GLY A 122 -13.48 1.82 -19.29
N THR A 123 -14.64 1.20 -19.45
CA THR A 123 -15.90 1.95 -19.52
C THR A 123 -16.26 2.43 -18.12
N PHE A 124 -16.44 3.74 -17.94
CA PHE A 124 -16.72 4.40 -16.65
C PHE A 124 -15.58 4.42 -15.61
N CYS A 125 -14.43 3.78 -15.86
CA CYS A 125 -13.28 3.77 -14.94
C CYS A 125 -12.76 5.16 -14.57
N GLY A 126 -12.80 6.13 -15.50
CA GLY A 126 -12.44 7.52 -15.20
C GLY A 126 -13.38 8.27 -14.25
N SER A 127 -14.51 7.66 -13.88
CA SER A 127 -15.43 8.16 -12.85
C SER A 127 -15.32 7.42 -11.52
N VAL A 128 -14.49 6.38 -11.46
CA VAL A 128 -14.24 5.61 -10.25
C VAL A 128 -13.24 6.37 -9.40
N SER A 129 -13.55 6.49 -8.11
CA SER A 129 -12.66 7.03 -7.10
C SER A 129 -12.53 6.00 -5.99
N VAL A 130 -11.28 5.71 -5.63
CA VAL A 130 -10.91 4.82 -4.53
C VAL A 130 -10.29 5.68 -3.42
N GLY A 131 -10.72 5.48 -2.18
CA GLY A 131 -10.43 6.33 -1.02
C GLY A 131 -10.35 5.54 0.29
N GLY A 132 -10.44 6.23 1.43
CA GLY A 132 -10.25 5.63 2.76
C GLY A 132 -8.78 5.56 3.23
N PHE A 133 -7.84 6.14 2.47
CA PHE A 133 -6.41 6.07 2.79
C PHE A 133 -6.04 6.75 4.12
N PRO A 134 -5.01 6.23 4.83
CA PRO A 134 -4.25 5.03 4.49
C PRO A 134 -4.99 3.73 4.82
N TRP A 135 -4.82 2.71 3.98
CA TRP A 135 -5.28 1.35 4.31
C TRP A 135 -4.16 0.59 4.98
N TYR A 136 -4.39 -0.01 6.13
CA TYR A 136 -3.38 -0.83 6.81
C TYR A 136 -3.68 -2.31 6.61
N SER A 137 -2.64 -3.10 6.40
CA SER A 137 -2.74 -4.55 6.44
C SER A 137 -3.06 -5.04 7.85
N LYS A 138 -3.80 -6.14 7.96
CA LYS A 138 -4.05 -6.83 9.21
C LYS A 138 -3.86 -8.34 9.04
N ASP A 139 -3.32 -8.99 10.08
CA ASP A 139 -3.21 -10.44 10.17
C ASP A 139 -4.61 -11.08 10.14
N PRO A 140 -4.90 -11.95 9.15
CA PRO A 140 -6.22 -12.57 8.99
C PRO A 140 -6.56 -13.55 10.13
N SER A 141 -5.59 -13.96 10.94
CA SER A 141 -5.84 -14.83 12.10
C SER A 141 -6.40 -14.08 13.32
N ILE A 142 -6.39 -12.75 13.31
CA ILE A 142 -6.96 -11.92 14.38
C ILE A 142 -8.47 -11.88 14.24
N THR A 143 -9.19 -12.34 15.27
CA THR A 143 -10.66 -12.46 15.25
C THR A 143 -11.40 -11.13 15.07
N SER A 144 -10.80 -10.01 15.45
CA SER A 144 -11.39 -8.69 15.23
C SER A 144 -10.90 -8.14 13.90
N HIS A 145 -11.75 -8.12 12.87
CA HIS A 145 -11.39 -7.66 11.53
C HIS A 145 -11.10 -6.14 11.53
N CYS A 146 -11.93 -5.35 12.22
CA CYS A 146 -11.72 -3.91 12.44
C CYS A 146 -11.17 -3.58 13.85
N PRO A 147 -10.60 -2.37 14.06
CA PRO A 147 -10.19 -1.38 13.05
C PRO A 147 -8.87 -1.78 12.36
N PHE A 148 -8.53 -1.07 11.28
CA PHE A 148 -7.27 -1.18 10.56
C PHE A 148 -6.37 0.02 10.90
N GLU A 149 -5.33 -0.21 11.69
CA GLU A 149 -4.50 0.85 12.27
C GLU A 149 -3.01 0.56 12.11
N ASP A 150 -2.17 1.58 12.32
CA ASP A 150 -0.70 1.41 12.37
C ASP A 150 -0.26 0.78 13.71
N GLU A 151 -0.61 -0.49 13.91
CA GLU A 151 -0.36 -1.24 15.14
C GLU A 151 0.35 -2.56 14.83
N CYS A 152 1.55 -2.73 15.39
CA CYS A 152 2.40 -3.89 15.10
C CYS A 152 1.75 -5.21 15.51
N ASP A 153 1.02 -5.24 16.61
CA ASP A 153 0.27 -6.40 17.09
C ASP A 153 -0.78 -6.90 16.08
N ASN A 154 -1.23 -6.01 15.18
CA ASN A 154 -2.21 -6.32 14.16
C ASN A 154 -1.59 -6.74 12.82
N PHE A 155 -0.29 -6.56 12.64
CA PHE A 155 0.38 -6.81 11.36
C PHE A 155 0.71 -8.29 11.13
N ILE A 156 0.98 -8.61 9.86
CA ILE A 156 1.16 -9.98 9.39
C ILE A 156 2.42 -10.57 10.06
N PRO A 157 2.34 -11.75 10.70
CA PRO A 157 3.52 -12.39 11.28
C PRO A 157 4.57 -12.68 10.22
N TYR A 158 5.82 -12.36 10.53
CA TYR A 158 6.94 -12.70 9.66
C TYR A 158 7.29 -14.18 9.81
N ASP A 159 7.36 -14.89 8.68
CA ASP A 159 7.89 -16.24 8.59
C ASP A 159 9.00 -16.27 7.52
N PRO A 160 10.27 -16.51 7.89
CA PRO A 160 11.39 -16.54 6.94
C PRO A 160 11.28 -17.66 5.90
N SER A 161 10.39 -18.63 6.09
CA SER A 161 10.14 -19.73 5.16
C SER A 161 8.91 -19.50 4.27
N ALA A 162 8.14 -18.44 4.51
CA ALA A 162 6.95 -18.13 3.74
C ALA A 162 7.31 -17.72 2.30
N THR A 163 6.60 -18.31 1.34
CA THR A 163 6.66 -17.91 -0.07
C THR A 163 5.60 -16.88 -0.43
N THR A 164 4.64 -16.65 0.46
CA THR A 164 3.51 -15.73 0.31
C THR A 164 3.10 -15.23 1.68
N TYR A 165 2.57 -14.02 1.75
CA TYR A 165 1.97 -13.44 2.95
C TYR A 165 0.50 -13.14 2.66
N VAL A 166 -0.37 -13.34 3.64
CA VAL A 166 -1.81 -13.10 3.50
C VAL A 166 -2.22 -12.02 4.48
N GLY A 167 -2.98 -11.04 4.01
CA GLY A 167 -3.44 -9.92 4.83
C GLY A 167 -4.84 -9.45 4.46
N ASN A 168 -5.55 -8.91 5.44
CA ASN A 168 -6.77 -8.15 5.24
C ASN A 168 -6.41 -6.66 5.11
N PHE A 169 -7.17 -5.87 4.35
CA PHE A 169 -6.89 -4.44 4.14
C PHE A 169 -8.15 -3.60 4.28
N GLY A 170 -8.04 -2.52 5.06
CA GLY A 170 -9.09 -1.54 5.28
C GLY A 170 -8.52 -0.25 5.86
N SER A 171 -9.29 0.83 6.00
CA SER A 171 -10.67 1.02 5.55
C SER A 171 -10.74 1.52 4.11
N ILE A 172 -11.56 0.89 3.26
CA ILE A 172 -11.66 1.16 1.83
C ILE A 172 -12.96 1.90 1.53
N ASP A 173 -12.85 2.96 0.72
CA ASP A 173 -14.00 3.60 0.09
C ASP A 173 -13.89 3.45 -1.43
N VAL A 174 -14.99 3.11 -2.10
CA VAL A 174 -15.09 3.13 -3.56
C VAL A 174 -16.35 3.83 -3.99
N SER A 175 -16.24 4.74 -4.95
CA SER A 175 -17.39 5.40 -5.56
C SER A 175 -17.24 5.43 -7.08
N ALA A 176 -18.37 5.37 -7.80
CA ALA A 176 -18.42 5.51 -9.24
C ALA A 176 -19.58 6.44 -9.62
N LEU A 177 -19.38 7.32 -10.59
CA LEU A 177 -20.40 8.29 -11.04
C LEU A 177 -20.98 9.15 -9.89
N GLY A 178 -20.20 9.36 -8.83
CA GLY A 178 -20.62 10.11 -7.63
C GLY A 178 -21.51 9.32 -6.64
N ILE A 179 -21.65 8.01 -6.83
CA ILE A 179 -22.38 7.11 -5.93
C ILE A 179 -21.37 6.27 -5.15
N GLY A 180 -21.48 6.24 -3.82
CA GLY A 180 -20.69 5.34 -2.98
C GLY A 180 -21.12 3.90 -3.18
N LEU A 181 -20.18 3.04 -3.54
CA LEU A 181 -20.37 1.60 -3.77
C LEU A 181 -19.88 0.80 -2.56
N VAL A 182 -18.74 1.21 -2.00
CA VAL A 182 -18.06 0.63 -0.84
C VAL A 182 -17.77 1.78 0.12
N ASN A 183 -18.13 1.65 1.41
CA ASN A 183 -17.96 2.73 2.38
C ASN A 183 -17.43 2.19 3.72
N ASP A 184 -16.17 2.53 4.06
CA ASP A 184 -15.51 2.07 5.28
C ASP A 184 -15.51 0.53 5.44
N GLU A 185 -15.22 -0.17 4.34
CA GLU A 185 -15.20 -1.64 4.28
C GLU A 185 -13.76 -2.17 4.19
N HIS A 186 -13.59 -3.48 4.17
CA HIS A 186 -12.30 -4.13 4.02
C HIS A 186 -12.34 -5.30 3.05
N VAL A 187 -11.17 -5.64 2.51
CA VAL A 187 -10.97 -6.88 1.75
C VAL A 187 -10.22 -7.87 2.61
N GLU A 188 -10.47 -9.15 2.37
CA GLU A 188 -9.87 -10.24 3.13
C GLU A 188 -8.96 -11.09 2.27
N ASN A 189 -8.03 -11.77 2.92
CA ASN A 189 -7.19 -12.80 2.32
C ASN A 189 -6.43 -12.35 1.06
N VAL A 190 -6.04 -11.08 0.97
CA VAL A 190 -5.21 -10.57 -0.12
C VAL A 190 -3.83 -11.21 -0.02
N ILE A 191 -3.40 -11.85 -1.11
CA ILE A 191 -2.16 -12.63 -1.13
C ILE A 191 -1.03 -11.77 -1.70
N PHE A 192 -0.01 -11.49 -0.90
CA PHE A 192 1.23 -10.91 -1.35
C PHE A 192 2.25 -12.00 -1.70
N THR A 193 2.74 -11.99 -2.94
CA THR A 193 3.82 -12.86 -3.41
C THR A 193 5.11 -12.02 -3.57
N PRO A 194 6.10 -12.13 -2.66
CA PRO A 194 7.38 -11.45 -2.79
C PRO A 194 8.23 -12.03 -3.93
N GLY A 195 9.15 -11.21 -4.46
CA GLY A 195 10.13 -11.62 -5.46
C GLY A 195 10.19 -10.70 -6.68
N VAL A 196 10.78 -11.22 -7.76
CA VAL A 196 10.76 -10.56 -9.08
C VAL A 196 9.33 -10.52 -9.60
N GLY A 197 8.85 -9.32 -9.94
CA GLY A 197 7.44 -9.12 -10.28
C GLY A 197 6.51 -9.40 -9.09
N ALA A 198 6.94 -9.01 -7.88
CA ALA A 198 6.12 -9.10 -6.67
C ALA A 198 4.71 -8.56 -6.91
N ASN A 199 3.70 -9.22 -6.35
CA ASN A 199 2.31 -8.91 -6.64
C ASN A 199 1.39 -9.07 -5.43
N PHE A 200 0.25 -8.38 -5.50
CA PHE A 200 -0.91 -8.60 -4.65
C PHE A 200 -2.02 -9.22 -5.49
N ASP A 201 -2.55 -10.34 -5.04
CA ASP A 201 -3.69 -11.02 -5.65
C ASP A 201 -4.94 -10.76 -4.83
N PHE A 202 -5.92 -10.11 -5.45
CA PHE A 202 -7.23 -9.84 -4.89
C PHE A 202 -8.21 -10.88 -5.43
N ASN A 203 -8.96 -11.50 -4.52
CA ASN A 203 -10.10 -12.35 -4.83
C ASN A 203 -10.99 -12.35 -3.58
N SER A 204 -11.66 -11.23 -3.34
CA SER A 204 -12.38 -10.96 -2.09
C SER A 204 -13.62 -10.15 -2.34
N ASP A 205 -14.65 -10.42 -1.55
CA ASP A 205 -15.72 -9.45 -1.33
C ASP A 205 -15.18 -8.26 -0.50
N PHE A 206 -15.86 -7.13 -0.57
CA PHE A 206 -15.73 -6.04 0.40
C PHE A 206 -16.71 -6.29 1.55
N PHE A 207 -16.19 -6.27 2.77
CA PHE A 207 -16.93 -6.56 3.98
C PHE A 207 -17.02 -5.32 4.86
N THR A 208 -18.19 -5.07 5.42
CA THR A 208 -18.30 -4.17 6.57
C THR A 208 -17.67 -4.80 7.81
N CYS A 209 -17.43 -4.02 8.87
CA CYS A 209 -16.99 -4.58 10.15
C CYS A 209 -18.00 -5.54 10.81
N ASP A 210 -19.24 -5.60 10.30
CA ASP A 210 -20.28 -6.56 10.71
C ASP A 210 -20.37 -7.76 9.75
N GLU A 211 -19.38 -7.94 8.85
CA GLU A 211 -19.26 -9.04 7.89
C GLU A 211 -20.38 -9.09 6.83
N GLU A 212 -20.92 -7.93 6.45
CA GLU A 212 -21.87 -7.81 5.34
C GLU A 212 -21.13 -7.54 4.03
N ALA A 213 -21.38 -8.36 3.00
CA ALA A 213 -20.77 -8.23 1.68
C ALA A 213 -21.74 -7.67 0.63
N GLY A 214 -21.28 -6.72 -0.19
CA GLY A 214 -22.10 -6.09 -1.24
C GLY A 214 -21.40 -5.83 -2.57
N CYS A 215 -20.06 -5.78 -2.58
CA CYS A 215 -19.21 -5.64 -3.75
C CYS A 215 -18.09 -6.67 -3.68
N SER A 216 -17.40 -6.94 -4.78
CA SER A 216 -16.19 -7.75 -4.80
C SER A 216 -15.11 -7.16 -5.70
N ILE A 217 -13.87 -7.59 -5.48
CA ILE A 217 -12.71 -7.26 -6.28
C ILE A 217 -11.92 -8.52 -6.63
N ASP A 218 -11.63 -8.69 -7.92
CA ASP A 218 -10.78 -9.76 -8.46
C ASP A 218 -9.71 -9.14 -9.38
N GLY A 219 -8.46 -9.54 -9.17
CA GLY A 219 -7.35 -9.15 -10.02
C GLY A 219 -6.01 -9.14 -9.32
N THR A 220 -4.95 -9.25 -10.12
CA THR A 220 -3.57 -9.24 -9.63
C THR A 220 -2.90 -7.92 -9.95
N LEU A 221 -2.35 -7.24 -8.93
CA LEU A 221 -1.54 -6.04 -9.08
C LEU A 221 -0.06 -6.38 -8.97
N THR A 222 0.73 -6.09 -9.99
CA THR A 222 2.17 -6.38 -10.02
C THR A 222 2.98 -5.11 -9.81
N VAL A 223 4.08 -5.19 -9.06
CA VAL A 223 4.99 -4.05 -8.87
C VAL A 223 5.47 -3.52 -10.24
N ASN A 224 5.27 -2.23 -10.49
CA ASN A 224 5.53 -1.63 -11.81
C ASN A 224 6.74 -0.68 -11.80
N ASN A 225 7.16 -0.21 -10.62
CA ASN A 225 8.19 0.81 -10.45
C ASN A 225 9.42 0.30 -9.68
N ALA A 226 9.55 -1.02 -9.61
CA ALA A 226 10.70 -1.81 -9.17
C ALA A 226 10.72 -3.14 -9.95
N THR A 227 11.88 -3.78 -10.04
CA THR A 227 12.02 -5.12 -10.63
C THR A 227 11.60 -6.21 -9.65
N SER A 228 11.91 -6.03 -8.37
CA SER A 228 11.51 -6.95 -7.31
C SER A 228 11.15 -6.22 -6.01
N LEU A 229 10.34 -6.88 -5.20
CA LEU A 229 10.18 -6.57 -3.77
C LEU A 229 10.18 -7.89 -3.00
N ASP A 230 11.24 -8.11 -2.25
CA ASP A 230 11.53 -9.35 -1.56
C ASP A 230 11.37 -9.17 -0.04
N ILE A 231 10.94 -10.25 0.62
CA ILE A 231 10.93 -10.38 2.08
C ILE A 231 11.76 -11.62 2.40
N LYS A 232 12.89 -11.43 3.07
CA LYS A 232 13.86 -12.48 3.40
C LYS A 232 14.09 -12.58 4.90
#